data_AF-A0A7S1IG92-F1
#
_entry.id   AF-A0A7S1IG92-F1
#
_cell.length_a   1.000
_cell.length_b   1.000
_cell.length_c   1.000
_cell.angle_alpha   90.00
_cell.angle_beta   90.00
_cell.angle_gamma   90.00
#
_symmetry.space_group_name_H-M   'P 1'
#
loop_
_entity.id
_entity.type
_entity.pdbx_description
1 polymer ?
#
loop_
_entity_poly.entity_id
_entity_poly.type
_entity_poly.pdbx_seq_one_letter_code
_entity_poly.pdbx_strand_id
1 'polypeptide(L)'
;DAALGAGRSHTAHPHADPASRRLVGWTWAQRPVDGTIQLTFTEYDAAPGMPPRESTTYVMPDCTLAPHDFALTARYYVVFQNRLALDLPSFVLGLKGPAASLSLQNQEPMVAHLIPRPGAFPPGAAPAPRVIPVGRGFTIHFSHAHDAGADRVVCYT
;
A
#
# COMPACT_ATOMS: atom_id res chain seq x y z
N ASP A 1 4.10 -19.83 8.90
CA ASP A 1 4.56 -20.03 7.50
C ASP A 1 5.17 -18.78 6.88
N ALA A 2 6.40 -18.41 7.20
CA ALA A 2 7.51 -19.32 7.25
C ALA A 2 8.13 -19.24 8.65
N ALA A 3 7.52 -19.98 9.56
CA ALA A 3 7.70 -20.02 11.02
C ALA A 3 7.74 -18.70 11.83
N LEU A 4 8.40 -17.62 11.39
CA LEU A 4 8.36 -16.30 12.04
C LEU A 4 8.38 -15.11 11.05
N GLY A 5 8.44 -15.38 9.74
CA GLY A 5 8.20 -14.38 8.68
C GLY A 5 6.79 -14.56 8.10
N ALA A 6 5.95 -13.53 8.20
CA ALA A 6 4.47 -13.53 8.09
C ALA A 6 3.86 -13.93 6.73
N GLY A 7 4.58 -14.71 5.90
CA GLY A 7 4.18 -15.03 4.54
C GLY A 7 4.16 -13.78 3.65
N ARG A 8 3.72 -13.97 2.40
CA ARG A 8 3.47 -12.88 1.47
C ARG A 8 2.03 -13.00 1.01
N SER A 9 1.26 -11.95 1.20
CA SER A 9 -0.13 -11.85 0.77
C SER A 9 -0.26 -10.97 -0.46
N HIS A 10 -1.33 -11.15 -1.23
CA HIS A 10 -1.64 -10.31 -2.39
C HIS A 10 -2.87 -9.45 -2.07
N THR A 11 -2.94 -8.23 -2.64
CA THR A 11 -4.13 -7.40 -2.54
C THR A 11 -5.35 -8.09 -3.17
N ALA A 12 -6.52 -7.89 -2.57
CA ALA A 12 -7.80 -8.25 -3.15
C ALA A 12 -8.36 -7.16 -4.07
N HIS A 13 -7.72 -5.98 -4.11
CA HIS A 13 -8.14 -4.82 -4.89
C HIS A 13 -7.11 -4.49 -5.98
N PRO A 14 -6.93 -5.33 -7.03
CA PRO A 14 -6.10 -4.95 -8.15
C PRO A 14 -6.81 -3.89 -9.01
N HIS A 15 -6.03 -3.03 -9.68
CA HIS A 15 -6.56 -2.00 -10.57
C HIS A 15 -6.28 -2.35 -12.03
N ALA A 16 -7.27 -2.22 -12.90
CA ALA A 16 -7.04 -2.14 -14.33
C ALA A 16 -6.73 -0.68 -14.71
N ASP A 17 -5.49 -0.40 -15.13
CA ASP A 17 -5.07 0.93 -15.56
C ASP A 17 -5.39 1.12 -17.05
N PRO A 18 -6.38 1.97 -17.40
CA PRO A 18 -6.79 2.17 -18.79
C PRO A 18 -5.73 2.90 -19.62
N ALA A 19 -4.86 3.70 -19.01
CA ALA A 19 -3.85 4.48 -19.73
C ALA A 19 -2.70 3.59 -20.22
N SER A 20 -2.21 2.71 -19.35
CA SER A 20 -1.15 1.77 -19.69
C SER A 20 -1.67 0.44 -20.27
N ARG A 21 -2.98 0.18 -20.15
CA ARG A 21 -3.63 -1.11 -20.47
C ARG A 21 -3.00 -2.28 -19.72
N ARG A 22 -2.72 -2.07 -18.44
CA ARG A 22 -2.09 -3.04 -17.54
C ARG A 22 -3.00 -3.33 -16.35
N LEU A 23 -2.89 -4.55 -15.82
CA LEU A 23 -3.40 -4.88 -14.50
C LEU A 23 -2.32 -4.55 -13.48
N VAL A 24 -2.67 -3.86 -12.41
CA VAL A 24 -1.76 -3.50 -11.33
C VAL A 24 -2.23 -4.16 -10.06
N GLY A 25 -1.38 -5.00 -9.48
CA GLY A 25 -1.58 -5.59 -8.17
C GLY A 25 -0.43 -5.22 -7.25
N TRP A 26 -0.55 -5.60 -5.98
CA TRP A 26 0.57 -5.55 -5.06
C TRP A 26 0.53 -6.71 -4.09
N THR A 27 1.71 -7.08 -3.63
CA THR A 27 1.89 -8.02 -2.53
C THR A 27 2.46 -7.31 -1.33
N TRP A 28 2.23 -7.88 -0.15
CA TRP A 28 2.80 -7.39 1.08
C TRP A 28 3.30 -8.49 1.99
N ALA A 29 4.30 -8.14 2.79
CA ALA A 29 4.84 -8.98 3.84
C ALA A 29 5.11 -8.11 5.07
N GLN A 30 4.58 -8.52 6.22
CA GLN A 30 4.96 -7.89 7.48
C GLN A 30 6.42 -8.24 7.80
N ARG A 31 7.14 -7.26 8.36
CA ARG A 31 8.48 -7.41 8.91
C ARG A 31 8.44 -7.03 10.39
N PRO A 32 7.96 -7.95 11.27
CA PRO A 32 7.66 -7.62 12.66
C PRO A 32 8.88 -7.16 13.46
N VAL A 33 10.07 -7.70 13.15
CA VAL A 33 11.34 -7.30 13.79
C VAL A 33 11.66 -5.84 13.52
N ASP A 34 11.33 -5.35 12.33
CA ASP A 34 11.64 -3.99 11.90
C ASP A 34 10.46 -3.03 12.13
N GLY A 35 9.31 -3.53 12.57
CA GLY A 35 8.08 -2.73 12.67
C GLY A 35 7.59 -2.16 11.32
N THR A 36 7.96 -2.81 10.21
CA THR A 36 7.67 -2.32 8.85
C THR A 36 6.83 -3.29 8.04
N ILE A 37 6.27 -2.79 6.93
CA ILE A 37 5.61 -3.63 5.92
C ILE A 37 6.27 -3.38 4.58
N GLN A 38 6.72 -4.45 3.94
CA GLN A 38 7.20 -4.37 2.57
C GLN A 38 6.02 -4.55 1.63
N LEU A 39 5.85 -3.60 0.71
CA LEU A 39 4.95 -3.68 -0.43
C LEU A 39 5.78 -3.97 -1.68
N THR A 40 5.26 -4.79 -2.59
CA THR A 40 5.77 -4.92 -3.95
C THR A 40 4.61 -4.77 -4.90
N PHE A 41 4.54 -3.61 -5.59
CA PHE A 41 3.62 -3.35 -6.68
C PHE A 41 4.11 -4.06 -7.93
N THR A 42 3.21 -4.66 -8.67
CA THR A 42 3.50 -5.38 -9.90
C THR A 42 2.50 -5.00 -10.97
N GLU A 43 3.02 -4.60 -12.13
CA GLU A 43 2.22 -4.36 -13.32
C GLU A 43 2.32 -5.56 -14.26
N TYR A 44 1.16 -6.02 -14.73
CA TYR A 44 0.99 -7.14 -15.65
C TYR A 44 0.37 -6.62 -16.95
N ASP A 45 0.85 -7.10 -18.10
CA ASP A 45 0.15 -6.85 -19.35
C ASP A 45 -1.27 -7.46 -19.30
N ALA A 46 -2.24 -6.82 -19.94
CA ALA A 46 -3.66 -7.22 -19.84
C ALA A 46 -3.98 -8.63 -20.42
N ALA A 47 -3.03 -9.29 -21.08
CA ALA A 47 -3.24 -10.64 -21.61
C ALA A 47 -3.13 -11.71 -20.49
N PRO A 48 -4.03 -12.72 -20.45
CA PRO A 48 -3.98 -13.78 -19.44
C PRO A 48 -2.66 -14.56 -19.47
N GLY A 49 -2.14 -14.90 -18.28
CA GLY A 49 -0.94 -15.73 -18.14
C GLY A 49 0.39 -15.02 -18.41
N MET A 50 0.38 -13.69 -18.60
CA MET A 50 1.61 -12.93 -18.81
C MET A 50 2.44 -12.78 -17.54
N PRO A 51 3.78 -12.88 -17.62
CA PRO A 51 4.66 -12.64 -16.49
C PRO A 51 4.58 -11.17 -16.04
N PRO A 52 4.98 -10.87 -14.78
CA PRO A 52 5.23 -9.51 -14.31
C PRO A 52 6.07 -8.72 -15.31
N ARG A 53 5.62 -7.52 -15.67
CA ARG A 53 6.39 -6.63 -16.56
C ARG A 53 7.36 -5.77 -15.76
N GLU A 54 6.82 -5.11 -14.74
CA GLU A 54 7.55 -4.16 -13.91
C GLU A 54 7.12 -4.35 -12.46
N SER A 55 8.07 -4.19 -11.53
CA SER A 55 7.78 -4.23 -10.10
C SER A 55 8.50 -3.11 -9.35
N THR A 56 7.82 -2.54 -8.36
CA THR A 56 8.37 -1.53 -7.46
C THR A 56 8.18 -2.01 -6.03
N THR A 57 9.29 -2.16 -5.30
CA THR A 57 9.27 -2.51 -3.88
C THR A 57 9.43 -1.25 -3.04
N TYR A 58 8.59 -1.13 -2.01
CA TYR A 58 8.63 -0.05 -1.05
C TYR A 58 8.43 -0.60 0.37
N VAL A 59 9.24 -0.15 1.32
CA VAL A 59 9.10 -0.53 2.73
C VAL A 59 8.45 0.63 3.48
N MET A 60 7.21 0.40 3.95
CA MET A 60 6.47 1.33 4.77
C MET A 60 7.00 1.29 6.22
N PRO A 61 7.54 2.40 6.74
CA PRO A 61 7.97 2.48 8.13
C PRO A 61 6.77 2.51 9.09
N ASP A 62 6.98 2.06 10.32
CA ASP A 62 6.05 2.17 11.45
C ASP A 62 4.63 1.66 11.16
N CYS A 63 4.51 0.60 10.35
CA CYS A 63 3.25 0.13 9.82
C CYS A 63 2.84 -1.21 10.47
N THR A 64 1.81 -1.17 11.32
CA THR A 64 1.34 -2.35 12.05
C THR A 64 0.52 -3.31 11.19
N LEU A 65 -0.25 -2.78 10.24
CA LEU A 65 -1.09 -3.57 9.35
C LEU A 65 -1.01 -2.98 7.94
N ALA A 66 -0.97 -3.86 6.94
CA ALA A 66 -0.89 -3.44 5.55
C ALA A 66 -2.13 -2.60 5.20
N PRO A 67 -1.98 -1.55 4.37
CA PRO A 67 -3.13 -0.84 3.80
C PRO A 67 -4.12 -1.83 3.17
N HIS A 68 -5.43 -1.56 3.31
CA HIS A 68 -6.45 -2.43 2.74
C HIS A 68 -6.48 -2.35 1.21
N ASP A 69 -6.34 -1.13 0.70
CA ASP A 69 -6.48 -0.78 -0.70
C ASP A 69 -5.43 0.28 -1.08
N PHE A 70 -5.35 0.61 -2.37
CA PHE A 70 -4.48 1.62 -2.92
C PHE A 70 -5.18 2.39 -4.03
N ALA A 71 -4.60 3.51 -4.45
CA ALA A 71 -5.03 4.21 -5.65
C ALA A 71 -3.87 4.34 -6.64
N LEU A 72 -4.25 4.57 -7.90
CA LEU A 72 -3.33 4.81 -9.00
C LEU A 72 -3.48 6.24 -9.50
N THR A 73 -2.35 6.84 -9.84
CA THR A 73 -2.27 8.02 -10.71
C THR A 73 -1.39 7.68 -11.91
N ALA A 74 -1.20 8.63 -12.84
CA ALA A 74 -0.25 8.42 -13.93
C ALA A 74 1.19 8.29 -13.39
N ARG A 75 1.48 8.94 -12.25
CA ARG A 75 2.85 9.00 -11.71
C ARG A 75 3.15 8.15 -10.47
N TYR A 76 2.14 7.84 -9.69
CA TYR A 76 2.32 7.25 -8.36
C TYR A 76 1.35 6.10 -8.09
N TYR A 77 1.83 5.10 -7.38
CA TYR A 77 1.02 4.29 -6.49
C TYR A 77 0.77 5.10 -5.21
N VAL A 78 -0.47 5.12 -4.73
CA VAL A 78 -0.85 5.85 -3.53
C VAL A 78 -1.43 4.87 -2.51
N VAL A 79 -0.86 4.80 -1.32
CA VAL A 79 -1.39 4.00 -0.21
C VAL A 79 -1.57 4.86 1.02
N PHE A 80 -2.64 4.63 1.77
CA PHE A 80 -2.87 5.29 3.06
C PHE A 80 -2.58 4.31 4.18
N GLN A 81 -1.67 4.72 5.06
CA GLN A 81 -1.39 4.05 6.32
C GLN A 81 -2.37 4.56 7.38
N ASN A 82 -3.30 3.69 7.76
CA ASN A 82 -4.11 3.90 8.96
C ASN A 82 -3.26 3.78 10.22
N ARG A 83 -3.62 4.51 11.27
CA ARG A 83 -2.98 4.42 12.58
C ARG A 83 -3.67 3.32 13.39
N LEU A 84 -3.09 2.13 13.39
CA LEU A 84 -3.64 0.97 14.09
C LEU A 84 -2.65 0.45 15.13
N ALA A 85 -3.16 -0.08 16.24
CA ALA A 85 -2.37 -0.85 17.21
C ALA A 85 -2.94 -2.27 17.33
N LEU A 86 -2.04 -3.25 17.45
CA LEU A 86 -2.37 -4.67 17.58
C LEU A 86 -2.20 -5.13 19.03
N ASP A 87 -3.28 -5.65 19.61
CA ASP A 87 -3.31 -6.42 20.86
C ASP A 87 -2.78 -7.83 20.59
N LEU A 88 -1.46 -7.92 20.39
CA LEU A 88 -0.77 -9.15 20.05
C LEU A 88 -0.97 -10.27 21.10
N PRO A 89 -0.93 -10.00 22.42
CA PRO A 89 -1.16 -11.04 23.43
C PRO A 89 -2.53 -11.69 23.29
N SER A 90 -3.61 -10.90 23.16
CA SER A 90 -4.96 -11.45 23.02
C SER A 90 -5.13 -12.26 21.74
N PHE A 91 -4.47 -11.85 20.65
CA PHE A 91 -4.47 -12.61 19.39
C PHE A 91 -3.73 -13.95 19.55
N VAL A 92 -2.50 -13.94 20.06
CA VAL A 92 -1.66 -15.15 20.18
C VAL A 92 -2.25 -16.14 21.17
N LEU A 93 -2.87 -15.66 22.26
CA LEU A 93 -3.55 -16.52 23.25
C LEU A 93 -4.92 -17.02 22.78
N GLY A 94 -5.38 -16.65 21.58
CA GLY A 94 -6.66 -17.07 21.03
C GLY A 94 -7.89 -16.46 21.73
N LEU A 95 -7.69 -15.41 22.52
CA LEU A 95 -8.78 -14.72 23.24
C LEU A 95 -9.62 -13.84 22.30
N LYS A 96 -8.98 -13.30 21.25
CA LYS A 96 -9.61 -12.48 20.22
C LYS A 96 -9.16 -12.92 18.84
N GLY A 97 -10.06 -12.83 17.86
CA GLY A 97 -9.69 -12.95 16.46
C GLY A 97 -8.77 -11.79 16.01
N PRO A 98 -8.09 -11.93 14.85
CA PRO A 98 -7.12 -10.96 14.38
C PRO A 98 -7.72 -9.56 14.19
N ALA A 99 -8.92 -9.46 13.59
CA ALA A 99 -9.60 -8.17 13.42
C ALA A 99 -10.03 -7.53 14.76
N ALA A 100 -10.53 -8.33 15.70
CA ALA A 100 -10.93 -7.88 17.02
C ALA A 100 -9.75 -7.47 17.92
N SER A 101 -8.53 -7.83 17.52
CA SER A 101 -7.29 -7.46 18.20
C SER A 101 -6.72 -6.12 17.69
N LEU A 102 -7.35 -5.46 16.73
CA LEU A 102 -6.92 -4.17 16.21
C LEU A 102 -7.69 -3.02 16.85
N SER A 103 -6.99 -1.92 17.12
CA SER A 103 -7.57 -0.68 17.63
C SER A 103 -7.12 0.53 16.80
N LEU A 104 -8.07 1.40 16.47
CA LEU A 104 -7.81 2.63 15.74
C LEU A 104 -7.23 3.71 16.66
N GLN A 105 -6.09 4.26 16.27
CA GLN A 105 -5.36 5.32 16.97
C GLN A 105 -5.64 6.68 16.31
N ASN A 106 -6.89 7.13 16.35
CA ASN A 106 -7.37 8.32 15.61
C ASN A 106 -6.90 9.68 16.17
N GLN A 107 -5.96 9.67 17.12
CA GLN A 107 -5.34 10.90 17.63
C GLN A 107 -4.24 11.43 16.69
N GLU A 108 -3.63 10.52 15.93
CA GLU A 108 -2.62 10.83 14.93
C GLU A 108 -3.22 10.87 13.52
N PRO A 109 -2.72 11.74 12.62
CA PRO A 109 -3.14 11.73 11.23
C PRO A 109 -2.79 10.39 10.57
N MET A 110 -3.62 9.95 9.62
CA MET A 110 -3.19 8.92 8.67
C MET A 110 -2.00 9.45 7.84
N VAL A 111 -1.30 8.56 7.15
CA VAL A 111 -0.15 8.94 6.31
C VAL A 111 -0.35 8.42 4.91
N ALA A 112 -0.24 9.30 3.92
CA ALA A 112 -0.20 8.93 2.52
C ALA A 112 1.25 8.66 2.09
N HIS A 113 1.47 7.54 1.41
CA HIS A 113 2.74 7.24 0.74
C HIS A 113 2.54 7.37 -0.77
N LEU A 114 3.27 8.29 -1.39
CA LEU A 114 3.33 8.48 -2.84
C LEU A 114 4.58 7.77 -3.36
N ILE A 115 4.38 6.67 -4.07
CA ILE A 115 5.46 5.79 -4.52
C ILE A 115 5.55 5.90 -6.04
N PRO A 116 6.66 6.39 -6.61
CA PRO A 116 6.79 6.59 -8.05
C PRO A 116 6.54 5.29 -8.82
N ARG A 117 5.76 5.38 -9.90
CA ARG A 117 5.55 4.26 -10.82
C ARG A 117 6.75 4.11 -11.76
N PRO A 118 7.10 2.88 -12.17
CA PRO A 118 8.07 2.65 -13.22
C PRO A 118 7.68 3.39 -14.51
N GLY A 119 8.66 3.98 -15.19
CA GLY A 119 8.44 4.65 -16.49
C GLY A 119 7.60 5.95 -16.44
N ALA A 120 7.03 6.33 -15.29
CA ALA A 120 6.24 7.55 -15.18
C ALA A 120 7.08 8.83 -15.17
N PHE A 121 8.39 8.71 -14.93
CA PHE A 121 9.34 9.81 -14.93
C PHE A 121 10.45 9.52 -15.93
N PRO A 122 11.08 10.55 -16.52
CA PRO A 122 12.28 10.38 -17.33
C PRO A 122 13.35 9.58 -16.57
N PRO A 123 14.21 8.81 -17.29
CA PRO A 123 15.31 8.09 -16.67
C PRO A 123 16.15 8.99 -15.75
N GLY A 124 16.32 8.59 -14.50
CA GLY A 124 17.06 9.35 -13.49
C GLY A 124 16.30 10.52 -12.84
N ALA A 125 15.06 10.81 -13.26
CA ALA A 125 14.25 11.92 -12.73
C ALA A 125 13.14 11.48 -11.75
N ALA A 126 12.99 10.18 -11.50
CA ALA A 126 12.01 9.67 -10.54
C ALA A 126 12.36 10.19 -9.12
N PRO A 127 11.41 10.84 -8.42
CA PRO A 127 11.66 11.31 -7.07
C PRO A 127 11.75 10.13 -6.10
N ALA A 128 12.31 10.33 -4.91
CA ALA A 128 12.15 9.36 -3.83
C ALA A 128 10.65 9.27 -3.41
N PRO A 129 10.20 8.14 -2.86
CA PRO A 129 8.86 8.04 -2.27
C PRO A 129 8.61 9.15 -1.25
N ARG A 130 7.42 9.75 -1.29
CA ARG A 130 7.02 10.83 -0.37
C ARG A 130 6.04 10.31 0.66
N VAL A 131 6.22 10.73 1.90
CA VAL A 131 5.40 10.35 3.05
C VAL A 131 4.78 11.61 3.61
N ILE A 132 3.44 11.71 3.57
CA ILE A 132 2.72 12.96 3.81
C ILE A 132 1.60 12.70 4.83
N PRO A 133 1.57 13.42 5.96
CA PRO A 133 0.42 13.37 6.86
C PRO A 133 -0.84 13.85 6.14
N VAL A 134 -1.94 13.12 6.29
CA VAL A 134 -3.26 13.50 5.78
C VAL A 134 -4.24 13.66 6.94
N GLY A 135 -5.54 13.84 6.66
CA GLY A 135 -6.55 13.98 7.70
C GLY A 135 -6.56 12.81 8.69
N ARG A 136 -7.11 13.06 9.88
CA ARG A 136 -7.44 12.01 10.85
C ARG A 136 -8.60 11.18 10.32
N GLY A 137 -8.55 9.87 10.54
CA GLY A 137 -9.62 8.97 10.13
C GLY A 137 -9.15 7.54 9.94
N PHE A 138 -9.93 6.81 9.16
CA PHE A 138 -9.67 5.45 8.75
C PHE A 138 -10.19 5.28 7.31
N THR A 139 -9.34 4.82 6.41
CA THR A 139 -9.75 4.49 5.04
C THR A 139 -9.46 3.04 4.72
N ILE A 140 -10.39 2.41 4.02
CA ILE A 140 -10.20 1.07 3.48
C ILE A 140 -10.35 1.02 1.98
N HIS A 141 -11.00 2.00 1.33
CA HIS A 141 -11.20 1.97 -0.11
C HIS A 141 -10.83 3.30 -0.73
N PHE A 142 -10.41 3.24 -1.99
CA PHE A 142 -10.28 4.40 -2.84
C PHE A 142 -11.31 4.31 -3.96
N SER A 143 -11.99 5.42 -4.24
CA SER A 143 -12.73 5.56 -5.49
C SER A 143 -11.77 5.73 -6.66
N HIS A 144 -10.88 6.72 -6.58
CA HIS A 144 -9.86 7.00 -7.59
C HIS A 144 -8.85 8.03 -7.08
N ALA A 145 -7.75 8.21 -7.83
CA ALA A 145 -6.81 9.29 -7.65
C ALA A 145 -6.34 9.83 -9.02
N HIS A 146 -5.85 11.06 -9.04
CA HIS A 146 -5.23 11.62 -10.24
C HIS A 146 -4.15 12.65 -9.90
N ASP A 147 -3.24 12.88 -10.86
CA ASP A 147 -2.27 13.95 -10.83
C ASP A 147 -2.96 15.29 -11.14
N ALA A 148 -2.91 16.25 -10.23
CA ALA A 148 -3.58 17.54 -10.34
C ALA A 148 -2.56 18.69 -10.49
N GLY A 149 -1.63 18.53 -11.42
CA GLY A 149 -0.49 19.42 -11.64
C GLY A 149 0.86 18.74 -11.38
N ALA A 150 1.94 19.50 -11.45
CA ALA A 150 3.30 18.96 -11.32
C ALA A 150 3.62 18.46 -9.89
N ASP A 151 3.00 19.04 -8.87
CA ASP A 151 3.35 18.86 -7.45
C ASP A 151 2.19 18.36 -6.58
N ARG A 152 1.04 18.05 -7.20
CA ARG A 152 -0.19 17.70 -6.48
C ARG A 152 -0.79 16.38 -6.98
N VAL A 153 -1.22 15.57 -6.03
CA VAL A 153 -2.04 14.36 -6.22
C VAL A 153 -3.34 14.57 -5.45
N VAL A 154 -4.47 14.23 -6.09
CA VAL A 154 -5.80 14.26 -5.45
C VAL A 154 -6.30 12.83 -5.34
N CYS A 155 -6.76 12.45 -4.15
CA CYS A 155 -7.29 11.12 -3.85
C CYS A 155 -8.71 11.24 -3.31
N TYR A 156 -9.58 10.33 -3.76
CA TYR A 156 -10.96 10.20 -3.29
C TYR A 156 -11.08 8.84 -2.60
N THR A 157 -11.39 8.88 -1.31
CA THR A 157 -11.50 7.71 -0.41
C THR A 157 -12.91 7.59 0.12
#